data_AF-A0A2P2ID11-F1
#
_entry.id   AF-A0A2P2ID11-F1
#
_cell.length_a   1.000
_cell.length_b   1.000
_cell.length_c   1.000
_cell.angle_alpha   90.00
_cell.angle_beta   90.00
_cell.angle_gamma   90.00
#
_symmetry.space_group_name_H-M   'P 1'
#
loop_
_entity.id
_entity.type
_entity.pdbx_description
1 polymer ?
#
loop_
_entity_poly.entity_id
_entity_poly.type
_entity_poly.pdbx_seq_one_letter_code
_entity_poly.pdbx_strand_id
1 'polypeptide(L)'
;KISKILETRLENDKSAVEALKELSTFFPENTLRARRNLRGQIERRTVTINQEFVAALREVKEAVDNIYNDVKTINAQCAEMKVKLQVAKAETRHLTEQTARLHSQRSILEMQQEVAKAFTTAYLVSPEEVALLKSSSPSIGPAFFAALDKTQTVRNNTKHLLQTGHQKTALEVMSHSSEVREAGVTALYQWLLQAARHSDTVTHTVPAAMVYLEDR
;
A
#
# COMPACT_ATOMS: atom_id res chain seq x y z
N LYS A 1 -92.26 -14.93 -39.41
CA LYS A 1 -90.84 -15.38 -39.28
C LYS A 1 -89.87 -14.35 -39.87
N ILE A 2 -90.12 -13.84 -41.07
CA ILE A 2 -89.31 -12.77 -41.70
C ILE A 2 -89.39 -11.44 -40.92
N SER A 3 -90.58 -11.03 -40.45
CA SER A 3 -90.72 -9.79 -39.64
C SER A 3 -89.90 -9.83 -38.35
N LYS A 4 -89.85 -10.98 -37.67
CA LYS A 4 -89.09 -11.18 -36.42
C LYS A 4 -87.57 -11.17 -36.61
N ILE A 5 -87.11 -11.47 -37.84
CA ILE A 5 -85.69 -11.39 -38.26
C ILE A 5 -85.33 -9.96 -38.67
N LEU A 6 -86.28 -9.20 -39.22
CA LEU A 6 -86.14 -7.77 -39.50
C LEU A 6 -86.19 -6.90 -38.22
N GLU A 7 -86.92 -7.34 -37.20
CA GLU A 7 -86.97 -6.68 -35.88
C GLU A 7 -85.68 -6.85 -35.07
N THR A 8 -84.96 -7.96 -35.25
CA THR A 8 -83.59 -8.08 -34.75
C THR A 8 -82.68 -7.18 -35.57
N ARG A 9 -82.47 -5.94 -35.13
CA ARG A 9 -81.51 -4.97 -35.68
C ARG A 9 -80.06 -5.47 -35.53
N LEU A 10 -79.72 -6.54 -36.25
CA LEU A 10 -78.39 -7.15 -36.29
C LEU A 10 -77.32 -6.13 -36.71
N GLU A 11 -77.68 -5.14 -37.51
CA GLU A 11 -76.81 -4.04 -37.94
C GLU A 11 -76.31 -3.15 -36.78
N ASN A 12 -77.07 -3.09 -35.68
CA ASN A 12 -76.70 -2.29 -34.50
C ASN A 12 -75.88 -3.08 -33.48
N ASP A 13 -75.84 -4.42 -33.58
CA ASP A 13 -75.07 -5.28 -32.67
C ASP A 13 -73.75 -5.68 -33.33
N LYS A 14 -72.75 -4.80 -33.18
CA LYS A 14 -71.42 -4.98 -33.73
C LYS A 14 -70.77 -6.31 -33.31
N SER A 15 -71.04 -6.77 -32.08
CA SER A 15 -70.52 -8.04 -31.56
C SER A 15 -71.12 -9.24 -32.28
N ALA A 16 -72.43 -9.19 -32.55
CA ALA A 16 -73.11 -10.24 -33.30
C ALA A 16 -72.64 -10.29 -34.75
N VAL A 17 -72.43 -9.12 -35.38
CA VAL A 17 -71.88 -9.03 -36.74
C VAL A 17 -70.46 -9.59 -36.80
N GLU A 18 -69.59 -9.27 -35.84
CA GLU A 18 -68.23 -9.79 -35.77
C GLU A 18 -68.20 -11.31 -35.54
N ALA A 19 -69.02 -11.82 -34.62
CA ALA A 19 -69.14 -13.26 -34.37
C ALA A 19 -69.67 -14.02 -35.60
N LEU A 20 -70.64 -13.46 -36.33
CA LEU A 20 -71.13 -14.02 -37.58
C LEU A 20 -70.08 -13.97 -38.69
N LYS A 21 -69.28 -12.91 -38.74
CA LYS A 21 -68.16 -12.77 -39.69
C LYS A 21 -67.08 -13.80 -39.39
N GLU A 22 -66.78 -14.06 -38.13
CA GLU A 22 -65.85 -15.12 -37.72
C GLU A 22 -66.42 -16.52 -38.05
N LEU A 23 -67.70 -16.76 -37.75
CA LEU A 23 -68.40 -18.00 -38.10
C LEU A 23 -68.32 -18.30 -39.59
N SER A 24 -68.48 -17.27 -40.43
CA SER A 24 -68.39 -17.37 -41.89
C SER A 24 -67.01 -17.83 -42.39
N THR A 25 -65.94 -17.70 -41.59
CA THR A 25 -64.60 -18.16 -41.98
C THR A 25 -64.45 -19.69 -41.97
N PHE A 26 -65.30 -20.40 -41.22
CA PHE A 26 -65.22 -21.86 -41.07
C PHE A 26 -66.55 -22.59 -41.28
N PHE A 27 -67.66 -21.86 -41.48
CA PHE A 27 -68.97 -22.39 -41.80
C PHE A 27 -69.47 -21.84 -43.17
N PRO A 28 -68.90 -22.30 -44.30
CA PRO A 28 -69.23 -21.75 -45.62
C PRO A 28 -70.56 -22.24 -46.18
N GLU A 29 -71.02 -23.44 -45.79
CA GLU A 29 -72.24 -24.05 -46.32
C GLU A 29 -73.24 -24.45 -45.22
N ASN A 30 -74.49 -24.01 -45.39
CA ASN A 30 -75.57 -24.26 -44.43
C ASN A 30 -76.33 -25.56 -44.71
N THR A 31 -75.62 -26.71 -44.69
CA THR A 31 -76.23 -28.04 -44.85
C THR A 31 -76.68 -28.62 -43.51
N LEU A 32 -77.63 -29.58 -43.51
CA LEU A 32 -78.07 -30.31 -42.29
C LEU A 32 -76.90 -30.96 -41.54
N ARG A 33 -75.93 -31.51 -42.28
CA ARG A 33 -74.72 -32.13 -41.73
C ARG A 33 -73.80 -31.09 -41.10
N ALA A 34 -73.57 -29.95 -41.77
CA ALA A 34 -72.77 -28.85 -41.22
C ALA A 34 -73.40 -28.31 -39.93
N ARG A 35 -74.72 -28.08 -39.91
CA ARG A 35 -75.45 -27.57 -38.74
C ARG A 35 -75.38 -28.53 -37.54
N ARG A 36 -75.47 -29.85 -37.77
CA ARG A 36 -75.29 -30.88 -36.72
C ARG A 36 -73.86 -30.91 -36.14
N ASN A 37 -72.85 -30.61 -36.95
CA ASN A 37 -71.44 -30.66 -36.55
C ASN A 37 -70.87 -29.32 -36.06
N LEU A 38 -71.60 -28.21 -36.24
CA LEU A 38 -71.12 -26.86 -35.96
C LEU A 38 -70.62 -26.70 -34.52
N ARG A 39 -71.38 -27.19 -33.54
CA ARG A 39 -70.96 -27.14 -32.12
C ARG A 39 -69.62 -27.83 -31.90
N GLY A 40 -69.44 -29.04 -32.43
CA GLY A 40 -68.19 -29.78 -32.28
C GLY A 40 -67.01 -29.18 -33.06
N GLN A 41 -67.27 -28.39 -34.10
CA GLN A 41 -66.23 -27.61 -34.78
C GLN A 41 -65.82 -26.37 -33.95
N ILE A 42 -66.79 -25.65 -33.41
CA ILE A 42 -66.54 -24.50 -32.51
C ILE A 42 -65.74 -24.97 -31.30
N GLU A 43 -66.18 -26.03 -30.62
CA GLU A 43 -65.49 -26.58 -29.44
C GLU A 43 -64.04 -27.00 -29.78
N ARG A 44 -63.82 -27.66 -30.93
CA ARG A 44 -62.46 -28.01 -31.39
C ARG A 44 -61.59 -26.77 -31.62
N ARG A 45 -62.12 -25.75 -32.28
CA ARG A 45 -61.39 -24.50 -32.54
C ARG A 45 -61.09 -23.74 -31.25
N THR A 46 -62.03 -23.69 -30.31
CA THR A 46 -61.81 -23.13 -28.97
C THR A 46 -60.68 -23.86 -28.25
N VAL A 47 -60.64 -25.20 -28.32
CA VAL A 47 -59.54 -25.98 -27.73
C VAL A 47 -58.21 -25.64 -28.39
N THR A 48 -58.15 -25.55 -29.72
CA THR A 48 -56.93 -25.17 -30.46
C THR A 48 -56.44 -23.78 -30.05
N ILE A 49 -57.31 -22.77 -30.03
CA ILE A 49 -56.96 -21.40 -29.63
C ILE A 49 -56.44 -21.37 -28.19
N ASN A 50 -57.08 -22.08 -27.27
CA ASN A 50 -56.62 -22.15 -25.88
C ASN A 50 -55.26 -22.85 -25.76
N GLN A 51 -54.98 -23.87 -26.57
CA GLN A 51 -53.67 -24.53 -26.61
C GLN A 51 -52.59 -23.57 -27.12
N GLU A 52 -52.86 -22.84 -28.20
CA GLU A 52 -51.95 -21.81 -28.74
C GLU A 52 -51.69 -20.70 -27.71
N PHE A 53 -52.75 -20.23 -27.03
CA PHE A 53 -52.63 -19.22 -25.99
C PHE A 53 -51.76 -19.71 -24.81
N VAL A 54 -51.97 -20.94 -24.34
CA VAL A 54 -51.15 -21.53 -23.27
C VAL A 54 -49.69 -21.72 -23.70
N ALA A 55 -49.45 -22.09 -24.96
CA ALA A 55 -48.11 -22.20 -25.52
C ALA A 55 -47.39 -20.85 -25.54
N ALA A 56 -48.04 -19.80 -26.06
CA ALA A 56 -47.48 -18.46 -26.08
C ALA A 56 -47.22 -17.91 -24.67
N LEU A 57 -48.15 -18.13 -23.73
CA LEU A 57 -48.00 -17.69 -22.34
C LEU A 57 -46.85 -18.42 -21.63
N ARG A 58 -46.59 -19.68 -21.99
CA ARG A 58 -45.47 -20.45 -21.45
C ARG A 58 -44.14 -19.81 -21.80
N GLU A 59 -43.94 -19.38 -23.05
CA GLU A 59 -42.71 -18.71 -23.47
C GLU A 59 -42.48 -17.42 -22.67
N VAL A 60 -43.53 -16.62 -22.47
CA VAL A 60 -43.46 -15.40 -21.65
C VAL A 60 -43.12 -15.74 -20.19
N LYS A 61 -43.75 -16.77 -19.62
CA LYS A 61 -43.49 -17.22 -18.25
C LYS A 61 -42.03 -17.67 -18.09
N GLU A 62 -41.49 -18.43 -19.03
CA GLU A 62 -40.10 -18.87 -19.01
C GLU A 62 -39.13 -17.68 -19.10
N ALA A 63 -39.41 -16.69 -19.94
CA ALA A 63 -38.62 -15.47 -19.99
C ALA A 63 -38.63 -14.69 -18.66
N VAL A 64 -39.80 -14.56 -18.02
CA VAL A 64 -39.93 -13.89 -16.72
C VAL A 64 -39.22 -14.66 -15.61
N ASP A 65 -39.33 -15.99 -15.59
CA ASP A 65 -38.62 -16.83 -14.62
C ASP A 65 -37.10 -16.72 -14.78
N ASN A 66 -36.59 -16.66 -16.00
CA ASN A 66 -35.17 -16.46 -16.27
C ASN A 66 -34.70 -15.11 -15.73
N ILE A 67 -35.42 -14.03 -16.03
CA ILE A 67 -35.11 -12.69 -15.49
C ILE A 67 -35.13 -12.70 -13.96
N TYR A 68 -36.12 -13.36 -13.35
CA TYR A 68 -36.21 -13.48 -11.90
C TYR A 68 -34.98 -14.20 -11.30
N ASN A 69 -34.55 -15.30 -11.92
CA ASN A 69 -33.37 -16.04 -11.50
C ASN A 69 -32.09 -15.24 -11.67
N ASP A 70 -31.97 -14.48 -12.77
CA ASP A 70 -30.83 -13.60 -13.02
C ASP A 70 -30.74 -12.50 -11.97
N VAL A 71 -31.86 -11.81 -11.69
CA VAL A 71 -31.92 -10.77 -10.64
C VAL A 71 -31.56 -11.35 -9.26
N LYS A 72 -32.07 -12.53 -8.94
CA LYS A 72 -31.74 -13.22 -7.68
C LYS A 72 -30.24 -13.52 -7.59
N THR A 73 -29.64 -13.99 -8.70
CA THR A 73 -28.20 -14.31 -8.77
C THR A 73 -27.36 -13.05 -8.64
N ILE A 74 -27.70 -11.98 -9.36
CA ILE A 74 -27.02 -10.69 -9.28
C ILE A 74 -27.08 -10.15 -7.84
N ASN A 75 -28.24 -10.21 -7.19
CA ASN A 75 -28.37 -9.72 -5.82
C ASN A 75 -27.49 -10.50 -4.83
N ALA A 76 -27.43 -11.84 -4.97
CA ALA A 76 -26.55 -12.67 -4.17
C ALA A 76 -25.07 -12.33 -4.39
N GLN A 77 -24.64 -12.16 -5.65
CA GLN A 77 -23.28 -11.79 -6.00
C GLN A 77 -22.92 -10.38 -5.52
N CYS A 78 -23.83 -9.41 -5.62
CA CYS A 78 -23.63 -8.07 -5.08
C CYS A 78 -23.48 -8.09 -3.56
N ALA A 79 -24.25 -8.90 -2.85
CA ALA A 79 -24.11 -9.07 -1.40
C ALA A 79 -22.75 -9.67 -1.03
N GLU A 80 -22.31 -10.73 -1.73
CA GLU A 80 -21.00 -11.34 -1.53
C GLU A 80 -19.86 -10.35 -1.81
N MET A 81 -19.94 -9.63 -2.93
CA MET A 81 -18.95 -8.63 -3.32
C MET A 81 -18.87 -7.49 -2.30
N LYS A 82 -20.01 -7.06 -1.75
CA LYS A 82 -20.05 -6.07 -0.67
C LYS A 82 -19.32 -6.56 0.58
N VAL A 83 -19.52 -7.81 0.98
CA VAL A 83 -18.80 -8.40 2.12
C VAL A 83 -17.30 -8.44 1.86
N LYS A 84 -16.86 -8.96 0.71
CA LYS A 84 -15.45 -9.00 0.32
C LYS A 84 -14.81 -7.61 0.33
N LEU A 85 -15.52 -6.61 -0.19
CA LEU A 85 -15.05 -5.22 -0.20
C LEU A 85 -14.89 -4.65 1.22
N GLN A 86 -15.81 -4.95 2.14
CA GLN A 86 -15.68 -4.50 3.53
C GLN A 86 -14.49 -5.15 4.23
N VAL A 87 -14.25 -6.45 4.00
CA VAL A 87 -13.09 -7.17 4.56
C VAL A 87 -11.78 -6.55 4.02
N ALA A 88 -11.65 -6.43 2.70
CA ALA A 88 -10.47 -5.83 2.08
C ALA A 88 -10.21 -4.39 2.56
N LYS A 89 -11.27 -3.61 2.76
CA LYS A 89 -11.18 -2.25 3.32
C LYS A 89 -10.66 -2.26 4.75
N ALA A 90 -11.15 -3.18 5.60
CA ALA A 90 -10.70 -3.31 6.97
C ALA A 90 -9.22 -3.73 7.05
N GLU A 91 -8.81 -4.72 6.24
CA GLU A 91 -7.43 -5.18 6.15
C GLU A 91 -6.49 -4.08 5.63
N THR A 92 -6.89 -3.36 4.58
CA THR A 92 -6.11 -2.24 4.03
C THR A 92 -5.94 -1.12 5.07
N ARG A 93 -6.99 -0.81 5.83
CA ARG A 93 -6.92 0.17 6.92
C ARG A 93 -5.92 -0.27 7.99
N HIS A 94 -5.99 -1.52 8.42
CA HIS A 94 -5.05 -2.07 9.41
C HIS A 94 -3.60 -2.01 8.90
N LEU A 95 -3.34 -2.41 7.66
CA LEU A 95 -2.00 -2.32 7.05
C LEU A 95 -1.52 -0.86 6.96
N THR A 96 -2.41 0.08 6.64
CA THR A 96 -2.08 1.51 6.59
C THR A 96 -1.68 2.03 7.96
N GLU A 97 -2.44 1.68 9.01
CA GLU A 97 -2.15 2.05 10.40
C GLU A 97 -0.81 1.45 10.88
N GLN A 98 -0.55 0.17 10.56
CA GLN A 98 0.73 -0.48 10.86
C GLN A 98 1.90 0.19 10.13
N THR A 99 1.73 0.51 8.84
CA THR A 99 2.77 1.17 8.05
C THR A 99 3.07 2.57 8.56
N ALA A 100 2.04 3.35 8.92
CA ALA A 100 2.21 4.67 9.52
C ALA A 100 2.97 4.60 10.86
N ARG A 101 2.66 3.61 11.70
CA ARG A 101 3.38 3.36 12.95
C ARG A 101 4.85 3.04 12.70
N LEU A 102 5.14 2.13 11.77
CA LEU A 102 6.52 1.75 11.42
C LEU A 102 7.30 2.95 10.86
N HIS A 103 6.66 3.78 10.04
CA HIS A 103 7.29 4.99 9.49
C HIS A 103 7.66 5.99 10.61
N SER A 104 6.76 6.20 11.58
CA SER A 104 7.03 7.06 12.73
C SER A 104 8.20 6.51 13.58
N GLN A 105 8.20 5.20 13.87
CA GLN A 105 9.28 4.55 14.59
C GLN A 105 10.62 4.65 13.84
N ARG A 106 10.59 4.44 12.53
CA ARG A 106 11.77 4.59 11.67
C ARG A 106 12.34 6.01 11.74
N SER A 107 11.49 7.04 11.66
CA SER A 107 11.95 8.43 11.74
C SER A 107 12.63 8.75 13.09
N ILE A 108 12.09 8.22 14.19
CA ILE A 108 12.71 8.37 15.51
C ILE A 108 14.07 7.65 15.56
N LEU A 109 14.14 6.42 15.02
CA LEU A 109 15.39 5.66 14.98
C LEU A 109 16.44 6.30 14.07
N GLU A 110 16.05 6.86 12.92
CA GLU A 110 16.93 7.62 12.04
C GLU A 110 17.49 8.84 12.76
N MET A 111 16.64 9.61 13.46
CA MET A 111 17.11 10.73 14.26
C MET A 111 18.08 10.29 15.36
N GLN A 112 17.76 9.21 16.09
CA GLN A 112 18.66 8.66 17.12
C GLN A 112 19.99 8.19 16.53
N GLN A 113 19.96 7.58 15.35
CA GLN A 113 21.16 7.14 14.64
C GLN A 113 22.02 8.34 14.21
N GLU A 114 21.42 9.39 13.66
CA GLU A 114 22.16 10.60 13.27
C GLU A 114 22.77 11.30 14.49
N VAL A 115 22.04 11.38 15.60
CA VAL A 115 22.59 11.90 16.87
C VAL A 115 23.75 11.02 17.36
N ALA A 116 23.60 9.69 17.33
CA ALA A 116 24.67 8.78 17.73
C ALA A 116 25.91 8.93 16.85
N LYS A 117 25.76 9.03 15.52
CA LYS A 117 26.87 9.27 14.58
C LYS A 117 27.56 10.61 14.81
N ALA A 118 26.78 11.67 15.05
CA ALA A 118 27.33 12.98 15.37
C ALA A 118 28.11 12.93 16.69
N PHE A 119 27.58 12.22 17.69
CA PHE A 119 28.24 12.02 18.98
C PHE A 119 29.55 11.25 18.83
N THR A 120 29.57 10.13 18.10
CA THR A 120 30.79 9.36 17.89
C THR A 120 31.84 10.16 17.12
N THR A 121 31.45 10.94 16.13
CA THR A 121 32.38 11.77 15.34
C THR A 121 32.97 12.92 16.17
N ALA A 122 32.16 13.54 17.04
CA ALA A 122 32.56 14.71 17.81
C ALA A 122 33.34 14.39 19.10
N TYR A 123 33.09 13.22 19.70
CA TYR A 123 33.58 12.88 21.04
C TYR A 123 34.39 11.59 21.13
N LEU A 124 34.54 10.82 20.04
CA LEU A 124 35.38 9.61 20.04
C LEU A 124 36.48 9.73 18.99
N VAL A 125 37.66 9.25 19.37
CA VAL A 125 38.78 9.02 18.45
C VAL A 125 38.63 7.61 17.89
N SER A 126 38.77 7.44 16.58
CA SER A 126 38.59 6.14 15.91
C SER A 126 39.61 5.13 16.45
N PRO A 127 39.27 3.83 16.58
CA PRO A 127 40.23 2.80 16.99
C PRO A 127 41.49 2.76 16.12
N GLU A 128 41.37 3.08 14.82
CA GLU A 128 42.51 3.18 13.89
C GLU A 128 43.44 4.35 14.24
N GLU A 129 42.87 5.51 14.57
CA GLU A 129 43.60 6.71 14.99
C GLU A 129 44.30 6.48 16.34
N VAL A 130 43.63 5.78 17.28
CA VAL A 130 44.23 5.37 18.56
C VAL A 130 45.40 4.42 18.33
N ALA A 131 45.27 3.45 17.41
CA ALA A 131 46.34 2.51 17.09
C ALA A 131 47.56 3.21 16.46
N LEU A 132 47.33 4.21 15.60
CA LEU A 132 48.40 5.05 15.03
C LEU A 132 49.16 5.81 16.14
N LEU A 133 48.44 6.43 17.07
CA LEU A 133 49.03 7.23 18.16
C LEU A 133 49.70 6.39 19.26
N LYS A 134 49.25 5.16 19.50
CA LYS A 134 49.82 4.24 20.51
C LYS A 134 50.86 3.26 19.96
N SER A 135 51.22 3.37 18.68
CA SER A 135 52.17 2.45 18.05
C SER A 135 53.59 2.62 18.60
N SER A 136 54.27 1.48 18.86
CA SER A 136 55.66 1.45 19.41
C SER A 136 56.73 1.93 18.41
N SER A 137 56.37 2.04 17.13
CA SER A 137 57.21 2.59 16.06
C SER A 137 56.33 3.46 15.16
N PRO A 138 56.07 4.72 15.56
CA PRO A 138 55.10 5.57 14.89
C PRO A 138 55.60 5.96 13.50
N SER A 139 54.82 5.65 12.46
CA SER A 139 54.99 6.25 11.14
C SER A 139 54.51 7.70 11.22
N ILE A 140 55.44 8.62 11.51
CA ILE A 140 55.13 10.04 11.66
C ILE A 140 54.98 10.64 10.26
N GLY A 141 53.72 10.72 9.85
CA GLY A 141 53.28 11.36 8.61
C GLY A 141 52.06 12.26 8.84
N PRO A 142 51.48 12.82 7.77
CA PRO A 142 50.33 13.73 7.86
C PRO A 142 49.13 13.12 8.62
N ALA A 143 48.91 11.81 8.49
CA ALA A 143 47.84 11.09 9.19
C ALA A 143 48.03 11.05 10.71
N PHE A 144 49.26 11.04 11.20
CA PHE A 144 49.57 11.06 12.63
C PHE A 144 49.20 12.42 13.25
N PHE A 145 49.61 13.52 12.60
CA PHE A 145 49.28 14.87 13.06
C PHE A 145 47.77 15.15 12.96
N ALA A 146 47.10 14.66 11.93
CA ALA A 146 45.64 14.75 11.81
C ALA A 146 44.92 14.01 12.96
N ALA A 147 45.40 12.83 13.36
CA ALA A 147 44.85 12.08 14.49
C ALA A 147 45.09 12.82 15.83
N LEU A 148 46.25 13.46 15.99
CA LEU A 148 46.57 14.25 17.18
C LEU A 148 45.71 15.52 17.28
N ASP A 149 45.53 16.23 16.17
CA ASP A 149 44.68 17.42 16.09
C ASP A 149 43.19 17.10 16.33
N LYS A 150 42.72 15.97 15.79
CA LYS A 150 41.38 15.44 16.09
C LYS A 150 41.22 15.12 17.57
N THR A 151 42.22 14.52 18.21
CA THR A 151 42.20 14.22 19.66
C THR A 151 42.13 15.50 20.49
N GLN A 152 42.81 16.57 20.07
CA GLN A 152 42.73 17.89 20.69
C GLN A 152 41.34 18.53 20.50
N THR A 153 40.79 18.42 19.30
CA THR A 153 39.43 18.90 18.99
C THR A 153 38.37 18.17 19.83
N VAL A 154 38.47 16.84 19.96
CA VAL A 154 37.60 16.04 20.83
C VAL A 154 37.68 16.53 22.28
N ARG A 155 38.89 16.76 22.82
CA ARG A 155 39.08 17.28 24.18
C ARG A 155 38.42 18.64 24.38
N ASN A 156 38.55 19.55 23.41
CA ASN A 156 37.90 20.86 23.45
C ASN A 156 36.37 20.74 23.43
N ASN A 157 35.83 19.85 22.58
CA ASN A 157 34.40 19.56 22.55
C ASN A 157 33.91 19.00 23.90
N THR A 158 34.68 18.10 24.53
CA THR A 158 34.33 17.53 25.84
C THR A 158 34.26 18.57 26.96
N LYS A 159 35.03 19.67 26.86
CA LYS A 159 34.92 20.82 27.78
C LYS A 159 33.54 21.47 27.70
N HIS A 160 32.97 21.57 26.50
CA HIS A 160 31.58 22.03 26.31
C HIS A 160 30.57 21.02 26.84
N LEU A 161 30.79 19.71 26.62
CA LEU A 161 29.92 18.65 27.15
C LEU A 161 29.86 18.63 28.69
N LEU A 162 30.97 18.99 29.35
CA LEU A 162 31.06 19.13 30.80
C LEU A 162 30.20 20.31 31.31
N GLN A 163 30.13 21.41 30.55
CA GLN A 163 29.31 22.58 30.86
C GLN A 163 27.81 22.31 30.70
N THR A 164 27.43 21.39 29.82
CA THR A 164 26.02 21.04 29.55
C THR A 164 25.43 20.01 30.52
N GLY A 165 26.19 19.55 31.53
CA GLY A 165 25.67 18.71 32.63
C GLY A 165 25.85 17.19 32.47
N HIS A 166 26.47 16.71 31.39
CA HIS A 166 26.76 15.28 31.19
C HIS A 166 28.11 14.87 31.77
N GLN A 167 28.29 15.08 33.08
CA GLN A 167 29.60 15.01 33.74
C GLN A 167 30.27 13.64 33.65
N LYS A 168 29.54 12.54 33.91
CA LYS A 168 30.14 11.20 33.92
C LYS A 168 30.75 10.80 32.56
N THR A 169 29.95 10.91 31.49
CA THR A 169 30.41 10.60 30.13
C THR A 169 31.49 11.57 29.66
N ALA A 170 31.37 12.86 30.01
CA ALA A 170 32.40 13.84 29.69
C ALA A 170 33.75 13.49 30.36
N LEU A 171 33.74 13.07 31.63
CA LEU A 171 34.95 12.67 32.33
C LEU A 171 35.59 11.41 31.74
N GLU A 172 34.78 10.41 31.36
CA GLU A 172 35.25 9.19 30.71
C GLU A 172 35.91 9.48 29.35
N VAL A 173 35.25 10.28 28.49
CA VAL A 173 35.81 10.71 27.20
C VAL A 173 37.07 11.57 27.39
N MET A 174 37.08 12.46 28.38
CA MET A 174 38.22 13.31 28.68
C MET A 174 39.42 12.49 29.18
N SER A 175 39.21 11.48 30.02
CA SER A 175 40.27 10.56 30.46
C SER A 175 40.85 9.84 29.26
N HIS A 176 40.00 9.21 28.45
CA HIS A 176 40.44 8.43 27.30
C HIS A 176 41.20 9.27 26.26
N SER A 177 40.68 10.47 25.93
CA SER A 177 41.36 11.39 25.01
C SER A 177 42.69 11.91 25.57
N SER A 178 42.78 12.13 26.88
CA SER A 178 44.04 12.52 27.55
C SER A 178 45.09 11.41 27.43
N GLU A 179 44.70 10.16 27.71
CA GLU A 179 45.59 8.98 27.61
C GLU A 179 46.10 8.76 26.18
N VAL A 180 45.22 8.88 25.18
CA VAL A 180 45.59 8.75 23.76
C VAL A 180 46.53 9.89 23.34
N ARG A 181 46.26 11.12 23.78
CA ARG A 181 47.12 12.27 23.49
C ARG A 181 48.50 12.13 24.11
N GLU A 182 48.58 11.72 25.38
CA GLU A 182 49.85 11.52 26.07
C GLU A 182 50.72 10.47 25.38
N ALA A 183 50.11 9.36 24.94
CA ALA A 183 50.79 8.35 24.15
C ALA A 183 51.32 8.93 22.82
N GLY A 184 50.49 9.69 22.10
CA GLY A 184 50.89 10.34 20.83
C GLY A 184 52.03 11.34 20.99
N VAL A 185 51.97 12.22 21.99
CA VAL A 185 53.03 13.21 22.26
C VAL A 185 54.33 12.53 22.71
N THR A 186 54.24 11.47 23.52
CA THR A 186 55.41 10.68 23.93
C THR A 186 56.07 10.01 22.73
N ALA A 187 55.27 9.46 21.82
CA ALA A 187 55.74 8.85 20.59
C ALA A 187 56.42 9.88 19.67
N LEU A 188 55.86 11.08 19.52
CA LEU A 188 56.50 12.20 18.80
C LEU A 188 57.83 12.61 19.43
N TYR A 189 57.89 12.73 20.75
CA TYR A 189 59.09 13.12 21.46
C TYR A 189 60.21 12.07 21.29
N GLN A 190 59.88 10.78 21.41
CA GLN A 190 60.83 9.70 21.17
C GLN A 190 61.35 9.70 19.74
N TRP A 191 60.50 9.93 18.75
CA TRP A 191 60.90 10.07 17.37
C TRP A 191 61.79 11.30 17.13
N LEU A 192 61.45 12.46 17.69
CA LEU A 192 62.27 13.67 17.59
C LEU A 192 63.68 13.45 18.15
N LEU A 193 63.79 12.75 19.29
CA LEU A 193 65.09 12.38 19.86
C LEU A 193 65.87 11.40 18.97
N GLN A 194 65.19 10.48 18.29
CA GLN A 194 65.81 9.58 17.32
C GLN A 194 66.25 10.34 16.05
N ALA A 195 65.42 11.23 15.52
CA ALA A 195 65.72 12.06 14.35
C ALA A 195 66.86 13.05 14.63
N ALA A 196 66.90 13.69 15.80
CA ALA A 196 67.99 14.57 16.21
C ALA A 196 69.34 13.85 16.35
N ARG A 197 69.33 12.53 16.60
CA ARG A 197 70.54 11.69 16.63
C ARG A 197 71.01 11.26 15.24
N HIS A 198 70.15 11.30 14.22
CA HIS A 198 70.44 10.94 12.84
C HIS A 198 70.28 12.20 11.97
N SER A 199 71.25 13.10 12.05
CA SER A 199 71.22 14.44 11.45
C SER A 199 71.27 14.44 9.91
N ASP A 200 70.22 13.98 9.22
CA ASP A 200 70.14 14.25 7.78
C ASP A 200 68.76 14.15 7.12
N THR A 201 67.68 13.93 7.86
CA THR A 201 66.34 14.04 7.25
C THR A 201 65.39 14.76 8.18
N VAL A 202 64.53 15.56 7.56
CA VAL A 202 63.32 16.16 8.12
C VAL A 202 63.39 17.65 8.48
N THR A 203 63.54 18.48 7.43
CA THR A 203 63.43 19.94 7.49
C THR A 203 61.98 20.45 7.59
N HIS A 204 60.96 19.62 7.33
CA HIS A 204 59.56 20.08 7.20
C HIS A 204 58.58 19.59 8.29
N THR A 205 58.91 18.56 9.09
CA THR A 205 58.02 18.11 10.19
C THR A 205 58.50 18.53 11.58
N VAL A 206 59.76 18.94 11.73
CA VAL A 206 60.33 19.42 13.00
C VAL A 206 59.65 20.70 13.49
N PRO A 207 59.40 21.74 12.65
CA PRO A 207 58.68 22.92 13.10
C PRO A 207 57.25 22.60 13.58
N ALA A 208 56.56 21.70 12.89
CA ALA A 208 55.21 21.27 13.28
C ALA A 208 55.22 20.51 14.61
N ALA A 209 56.18 19.61 14.83
CA ALA A 209 56.31 18.86 16.07
C ALA A 209 56.72 19.73 17.28
N MET A 210 57.50 20.79 17.06
CA MET A 210 57.87 21.76 18.11
C MET A 210 56.66 22.56 18.62
N VAL A 211 55.74 22.98 17.73
CA VAL A 211 54.50 23.69 18.11
C VAL A 211 53.62 22.84 19.06
N TYR A 212 53.56 21.51 18.86
CA TYR A 212 52.80 20.62 19.73
C TYR A 212 53.48 20.33 21.09
N LEU A 213 54.77 20.62 21.23
CA LEU A 213 55.52 20.44 22.48
C LEU A 213 55.60 21.72 23.33
N GLU A 214 55.32 22.89 22.74
CA GLU A 214 55.26 24.17 23.47
C GLU A 214 53.94 24.37 24.25
N ASP A 215 52.85 23.69 23.87
CA ASP A 215 51.52 23.82 24.51
C ASP A 215 51.34 22.93 25.77
N ARG A 216 52.40 22.86 26.60
CA ARG A 216 52.45 22.05 27.83
C ARG A 216 51.85 22.78 29.04
#